data_AF-A0A0T5ZZ95-F1
#
_entry.id   AF-A0A0T5ZZ95-F1
#
_cell.length_a   1.000
_cell.length_b   1.000
_cell.length_c   1.000
_cell.angle_alpha   90.00
_cell.angle_beta   90.00
_cell.angle_gamma   90.00
#
_symmetry.space_group_name_H-M   'P 1'
#
loop_
_entity.id
_entity.type
_entity.pdbx_description
1 polymer ?
#
loop_
_entity_poly.entity_id
_entity_poly.type
_entity_poly.pdbx_seq_one_letter_code
_entity_poly.pdbx_strand_id
1 'polypeptide(L)'
;MSKYLKEISLFTVLALVLGLTFTFAAEELIPPTRTLEGRVELPGSLTVVSEPPDLEVSLDGSSIGRTPVWFKEVKPGPHTVRIGQEKTEVHVQPGKKMALSFFKDSFIDITKEEAVVEAPVPEVEKPREKEGAVRPPRPEEREDIIRFEQFINRNFDFF
;
A
#
# COMPACT_ATOMS: atom_id res chain seq x y z
N MET A 1 -47.28 18.76 67.68
CA MET A 1 -47.20 18.93 66.20
C MET A 1 -46.11 19.90 65.74
N SER A 2 -45.83 20.99 66.47
CA SER A 2 -44.83 22.01 66.09
C SER A 2 -43.35 21.58 66.17
N LYS A 3 -43.03 20.48 66.87
CA LYS A 3 -41.65 19.99 67.06
C LYS A 3 -41.07 19.40 65.75
N TYR A 4 -41.85 18.59 65.05
CA TYR A 4 -41.47 17.98 63.76
C TYR A 4 -41.42 18.98 62.61
N LEU A 5 -42.22 20.06 62.66
CA LEU A 5 -42.22 21.09 61.63
C LEU A 5 -40.91 21.89 61.58
N LYS A 6 -40.27 22.10 62.75
CA LYS A 6 -38.94 22.73 62.83
C LYS A 6 -37.83 21.81 62.34
N GLU A 7 -37.91 20.52 62.64
CA GLU A 7 -36.90 19.55 62.18
C GLU A 7 -36.92 19.38 60.66
N ILE A 8 -38.11 19.28 60.05
CA ILE A 8 -38.26 19.20 58.57
C ILE A 8 -37.79 20.49 57.91
N SER A 9 -38.06 21.66 58.51
CA SER A 9 -37.57 22.95 58.03
C SER A 9 -36.04 23.05 58.07
N LEU A 10 -35.40 22.52 59.12
CA LEU A 10 -33.94 22.49 59.22
C LEU A 10 -33.32 21.55 58.18
N PHE A 11 -33.88 20.35 57.98
CA PHE A 11 -33.39 19.39 56.98
C PHE A 11 -33.58 19.87 55.55
N THR A 12 -34.69 20.56 55.26
CA THR A 12 -34.94 21.11 53.92
C THR A 12 -33.99 22.27 53.62
N VAL A 13 -33.72 23.17 54.58
CA VAL A 13 -32.71 24.22 54.43
C VAL A 13 -31.30 23.63 54.30
N LEU A 14 -30.97 22.60 55.09
CA LEU A 14 -29.68 21.92 55.02
C LEU A 14 -29.48 21.19 53.68
N ALA A 15 -30.50 20.51 53.16
CA ALA A 15 -30.46 19.87 51.85
C ALA A 15 -30.35 20.89 50.71
N LEU A 16 -30.99 22.06 50.85
CA LEU A 16 -30.89 23.15 49.88
C LEU A 16 -29.48 23.76 49.90
N VAL A 17 -28.87 23.95 51.08
CA VAL A 17 -27.49 24.45 51.22
C VAL A 17 -26.46 23.43 50.73
N LEU A 18 -26.60 22.16 51.07
CA LEU A 18 -25.68 21.10 50.63
C LEU A 18 -25.81 20.81 49.12
N GLY A 19 -27.03 20.79 48.59
CA GLY A 19 -27.30 20.63 47.16
C GLY A 19 -26.79 21.79 46.31
N LEU A 20 -26.79 23.03 46.85
CA LEU A 20 -26.24 24.21 46.15
C LEU A 20 -24.71 24.19 46.06
N THR A 21 -24.01 23.52 46.99
CA THR A 21 -22.54 23.38 46.94
C THR A 21 -22.06 22.21 46.08
N PHE A 22 -22.98 21.36 45.60
CA PHE A 22 -22.62 20.12 44.90
C PHE A 22 -22.58 20.25 43.37
N THR A 23 -22.54 21.48 42.85
CA THR A 23 -22.47 21.71 41.40
C THR A 23 -21.03 21.92 40.94
N PHE A 24 -20.54 20.90 40.22
CA PHE A 24 -19.61 21.03 39.09
C PHE A 24 -18.23 21.66 39.37
N ALA A 25 -17.32 20.83 39.87
CA ALA A 25 -15.89 20.97 39.57
C ALA A 25 -15.34 19.63 39.05
N ALA A 26 -16.02 19.05 38.05
CA ALA A 26 -15.37 18.17 37.11
C ALA A 26 -14.62 19.07 36.12
N GLU A 27 -13.54 19.68 36.60
CA GLU A 27 -12.58 20.35 35.73
C GLU A 27 -11.89 19.22 34.99
N GLU A 28 -12.42 18.94 33.79
CA GLU A 28 -11.84 18.07 32.81
C GLU A 28 -10.35 18.41 32.72
N LEU A 29 -9.51 17.49 33.18
CA LEU A 29 -8.11 17.49 32.81
C LEU A 29 -8.11 17.58 31.29
N ILE A 30 -7.72 18.74 30.74
CA ILE A 30 -7.43 18.87 29.33
C ILE A 30 -6.35 17.80 29.11
N PRO A 31 -6.64 16.69 28.40
CA PRO A 31 -5.62 15.69 28.17
C PRO A 31 -4.46 16.43 27.48
N PRO A 32 -3.19 16.15 27.84
CA PRO A 32 -2.06 16.87 27.30
C PRO A 32 -2.23 16.95 25.79
N THR A 33 -2.45 18.18 25.32
CA THR A 33 -2.78 18.49 23.94
C THR A 33 -1.71 17.83 23.11
N ARG A 34 -2.12 16.90 22.22
CA ARG A 34 -1.26 16.23 21.24
C ARG A 34 -0.08 17.13 20.89
N THR A 35 1.09 16.84 21.46
CA THR A 35 2.32 17.47 21.04
C THR A 35 2.40 17.21 19.55
N LEU A 36 2.57 18.26 18.75
CA LEU A 36 3.00 18.14 17.37
C LEU A 36 4.40 17.55 17.40
N GLU A 37 4.51 16.25 17.67
CA GLU A 37 5.66 15.48 17.26
C GLU A 37 5.71 15.67 15.75
N GLY A 38 6.67 16.47 15.29
CA GLY A 38 6.96 16.65 13.88
C GLY A 38 7.29 15.28 13.31
N ARG A 39 6.27 14.55 12.89
CA ARG A 39 6.43 13.31 12.15
C ARG A 39 7.09 13.74 10.85
N VAL A 40 8.39 13.50 10.75
CA VAL A 40 9.10 13.59 9.48
C VAL A 40 8.48 12.53 8.60
N GLU A 41 7.52 12.91 7.77
CA GLU A 41 6.89 11.99 6.85
C GLU A 41 7.88 11.71 5.73
N LEU A 42 8.35 10.46 5.68
CA LEU A 42 9.26 10.02 4.63
C LEU A 42 8.55 10.15 3.27
N PRO A 43 9.22 10.67 2.23
CA PRO A 43 8.64 10.72 0.89
C PRO A 43 8.28 9.31 0.42
N GLY A 44 7.18 9.19 -0.33
CA GLY A 44 6.85 7.98 -1.06
C GLY A 44 7.57 7.96 -2.41
N SER A 45 7.59 6.78 -3.05
CA SER A 45 8.19 6.61 -4.37
C SER A 45 7.13 6.15 -5.36
N LEU A 46 6.96 6.89 -6.45
CA LEU A 46 5.99 6.61 -7.50
C LEU A 46 6.69 6.14 -8.77
N THR A 47 6.24 4.99 -9.29
CA THR A 47 6.61 4.49 -10.62
C THR A 47 5.37 4.48 -11.49
N VAL A 48 5.48 5.02 -12.71
CA VAL A 48 4.38 5.12 -13.67
C VAL A 48 4.78 4.43 -14.97
N VAL A 49 3.99 3.45 -15.39
CA VAL A 49 4.17 2.73 -16.66
C VAL A 49 2.87 2.79 -17.47
N SER A 50 2.98 2.73 -18.80
CA SER A 50 1.80 2.68 -19.66
C SER A 50 2.04 1.87 -20.92
N GLU A 51 0.93 1.38 -21.48
CA GLU A 51 0.84 0.83 -22.82
C GLU A 51 -0.38 1.46 -23.50
N PRO A 52 -0.20 2.35 -24.51
CA PRO A 52 1.03 2.59 -25.29
C PRO A 52 2.14 3.34 -24.51
N PRO A 53 3.42 3.20 -24.94
CA PRO A 53 4.55 3.92 -24.34
C PRO A 53 4.59 5.41 -24.75
N ASP A 54 5.46 6.20 -24.14
CA ASP A 54 5.73 7.61 -24.44
C ASP A 54 4.54 8.57 -24.21
N LEU A 55 3.69 8.27 -23.22
CA LEU A 55 2.59 9.15 -22.83
C LEU A 55 3.07 10.22 -21.85
N GLU A 56 2.58 11.46 -21.99
CA GLU A 56 2.89 12.54 -21.06
C GLU A 56 2.31 12.27 -19.68
N VAL A 57 3.13 12.45 -18.64
CA VAL A 57 2.74 12.24 -17.24
C VAL A 57 2.83 13.55 -16.47
N SER A 58 1.75 13.88 -15.75
CA SER A 58 1.73 14.99 -14.81
C SER A 58 1.23 14.55 -13.43
N LEU A 59 1.80 15.17 -12.40
CA LEU A 59 1.49 14.96 -11.00
C LEU A 59 1.02 16.29 -10.41
N ASP A 60 -0.21 16.32 -9.90
CA ASP A 60 -0.87 17.52 -9.36
C ASP A 60 -0.84 18.73 -10.32
N GLY A 61 -0.89 18.46 -11.63
CA GLY A 61 -0.81 19.47 -12.68
C GLY A 61 0.60 19.86 -13.11
N SER A 62 1.65 19.37 -12.43
CA SER A 62 3.05 19.56 -12.86
C SER A 62 3.48 18.41 -13.77
N SER A 63 3.92 18.70 -15.00
CA SER A 63 4.50 17.68 -15.89
C SER A 63 5.79 17.12 -15.28
N ILE A 64 5.86 15.79 -15.13
CA ILE A 64 7.01 15.08 -14.56
C ILE A 64 7.83 14.30 -15.59
N GLY A 65 7.35 14.24 -16.84
CA GLY A 65 8.02 13.56 -17.94
C GLY A 65 7.06 12.74 -18.79
N ARG A 66 7.58 11.68 -19.41
CA ARG A 66 6.80 10.72 -20.20
C ARG A 66 6.99 9.31 -19.67
N THR A 67 6.04 8.43 -19.92
CA THR A 67 6.13 7.03 -19.50
C THR A 67 7.26 6.29 -20.25
N PRO A 68 8.06 5.47 -19.54
CA PRO A 68 7.99 5.15 -18.12
C PRO A 68 8.67 6.21 -17.23
N VAL A 69 8.08 6.50 -16.07
CA VAL A 69 8.68 7.33 -15.02
C VAL A 69 9.03 6.44 -13.84
N TRP A 70 10.32 6.39 -13.48
CA TRP A 70 10.80 5.54 -12.38
C TRP A 70 11.12 6.36 -11.13
N PHE A 71 10.73 5.82 -9.97
CA PHE A 71 11.18 6.27 -8.64
C PHE A 71 11.03 7.77 -8.37
N LYS A 72 9.94 8.38 -8.82
CA LYS A 72 9.67 9.78 -8.50
C LYS A 72 9.37 9.91 -7.02
N GLU A 73 10.14 10.73 -6.32
CA GLU A 73 9.83 11.09 -4.94
C GLU A 73 8.59 11.99 -4.91
N VAL A 74 7.58 11.55 -4.17
CA VAL A 74 6.30 12.23 -4.02
C VAL A 74 6.02 12.39 -2.53
N LYS A 75 5.42 13.52 -2.16
CA LYS A 75 4.97 13.71 -0.78
C LYS A 75 3.94 12.62 -0.44
N PRO A 76 3.88 12.15 0.80
CA PRO A 76 2.80 11.27 1.20
C PRO A 76 1.46 12.02 1.20
N GLY A 77 0.39 11.32 0.88
CA GLY A 77 -0.95 11.88 0.81
C GLY A 77 -1.67 11.61 -0.53
N PRO A 78 -2.84 12.25 -0.72
CA PRO A 78 -3.59 12.18 -1.97
C PRO A 78 -2.92 13.01 -3.07
N HIS A 79 -2.77 12.42 -4.24
CA HIS A 79 -2.19 13.03 -5.42
C HIS A 79 -3.02 12.73 -6.67
N THR A 80 -3.08 13.69 -7.59
CA THR A 80 -3.72 13.50 -8.89
C THR A 80 -2.66 13.19 -9.93
N VAL A 81 -2.71 12.01 -10.53
CA VAL A 81 -1.83 11.61 -11.63
C VAL A 81 -2.61 11.66 -12.93
N ARG A 82 -2.06 12.31 -13.94
CA ARG A 82 -2.61 12.32 -15.29
C ARG A 82 -1.60 11.71 -16.26
N ILE A 83 -2.07 10.76 -17.08
CA ILE A 83 -1.30 10.08 -18.12
C ILE A 83 -2.02 10.32 -19.45
N GLY A 84 -1.40 11.06 -20.36
CA GLY A 84 -2.03 11.51 -21.59
C GLY A 84 -3.27 12.36 -21.34
N GLN A 85 -4.45 11.84 -21.71
CA GLN A 85 -5.74 12.51 -21.51
C GLN A 85 -6.46 12.05 -20.24
N GLU A 86 -6.06 10.92 -19.66
CA GLU A 86 -6.73 10.32 -18.51
C GLU A 86 -6.12 10.74 -17.18
N LYS A 87 -6.96 10.87 -16.15
CA LYS A 87 -6.53 11.26 -14.79
C LYS A 87 -7.08 10.30 -13.74
N THR A 88 -6.31 10.08 -12.68
CA THR A 88 -6.68 9.25 -11.54
C THR A 88 -6.15 9.85 -10.24
N GLU A 89 -6.84 9.54 -9.14
CA GLU A 89 -6.42 9.91 -7.79
C GLU A 89 -5.72 8.73 -7.14
N VAL A 90 -4.49 8.96 -6.67
CA VAL A 90 -3.68 7.95 -5.99
C VAL A 90 -3.34 8.43 -4.59
N HIS A 91 -3.21 7.49 -3.66
CA HIS A 91 -2.82 7.80 -2.29
C HIS A 91 -1.42 7.23 -2.01
N VAL A 92 -0.43 8.12 -1.94
CA VAL A 92 0.96 7.77 -1.70
C VAL A 92 1.16 7.57 -0.20
N GLN A 93 1.57 6.37 0.21
CA GLN A 93 1.93 6.10 1.61
C GLN A 93 3.37 6.54 1.91
N PRO A 94 3.65 7.09 3.12
CA PRO A 94 4.98 7.53 3.49
C PRO A 94 5.97 6.36 3.50
N GLY A 95 7.12 6.53 2.85
CA GLY A 95 8.17 5.51 2.75
C GLY A 95 7.80 4.26 1.93
N LYS A 96 6.61 4.19 1.31
CA LYS A 96 6.19 3.07 0.47
C LYS A 96 6.44 3.38 -1.01
N LYS A 97 6.80 2.33 -1.75
CA LYS A 97 6.84 2.36 -3.21
C LYS A 97 5.44 2.05 -3.74
N MET A 98 4.96 2.85 -4.68
CA MET A 98 3.70 2.65 -5.38
C MET A 98 3.98 2.58 -6.87
N ALA A 99 3.42 1.58 -7.54
CA ALA A 99 3.54 1.41 -8.98
C ALA A 99 2.16 1.48 -9.64
N LEU A 100 2.00 2.42 -10.56
CA LEU A 100 0.78 2.67 -11.31
C LEU A 100 0.99 2.26 -12.77
N SER A 101 0.13 1.39 -13.28
CA SER A 101 0.09 1.01 -14.69
C SER A 101 -1.16 1.56 -15.37
N PHE A 102 -1.02 2.06 -16.59
CA PHE A 102 -2.13 2.45 -17.45
C PHE A 102 -2.19 1.57 -18.68
N PHE A 103 -3.28 0.80 -18.81
CA PHE A 103 -3.48 -0.16 -19.90
C PHE A 103 -4.95 -0.18 -20.31
N LYS A 104 -5.22 -0.06 -21.62
CA LYS A 104 -6.58 -0.08 -22.20
C LYS A 104 -7.56 0.82 -21.44
N ASP A 105 -7.17 2.08 -21.24
CA ASP A 105 -7.98 3.10 -20.56
C ASP A 105 -8.30 2.81 -19.08
N SER A 106 -7.56 1.88 -18.45
CA SER A 106 -7.70 1.52 -17.05
C SER A 106 -6.40 1.74 -16.28
N PHE A 107 -6.52 2.27 -15.07
CA PHE A 107 -5.42 2.37 -14.11
C PHE A 107 -5.38 1.15 -13.20
N ILE A 108 -4.19 0.59 -13.02
CA ILE A 108 -3.93 -0.59 -12.18
C ILE A 108 -2.88 -0.19 -11.15
N ASP A 109 -3.25 -0.26 -9.86
CA ASP A 109 -2.30 -0.10 -8.76
C ASP A 109 -1.63 -1.46 -8.50
N ILE A 110 -0.43 -1.62 -9.05
CA ILE A 110 0.38 -2.84 -8.91
C ILE A 110 0.74 -3.10 -7.43
N THR A 111 0.60 -2.10 -6.56
CA THR A 111 0.92 -2.16 -5.13
C THR A 111 -0.22 -2.68 -4.26
N LYS A 112 -1.46 -2.65 -4.75
CA LYS A 112 -2.65 -2.96 -3.94
C LYS A 112 -3.07 -4.43 -3.97
N GLU A 113 -2.57 -5.24 -4.89
CA GLU A 113 -3.02 -6.63 -5.01
C GLU A 113 -1.90 -7.63 -5.26
N GLU A 114 -1.50 -8.26 -4.15
CA GLU A 114 -1.48 -9.73 -4.02
C GLU A 114 -2.90 -10.34 -3.93
N ALA A 115 -3.97 -9.70 -4.42
CA ALA A 115 -5.33 -10.18 -4.17
C ALA A 115 -6.36 -9.83 -5.26
N VAL A 116 -6.15 -10.24 -6.52
CA VAL A 116 -7.12 -10.91 -7.42
C VAL A 116 -6.41 -11.18 -8.76
N VAL A 117 -5.48 -12.14 -8.74
CA VAL A 117 -5.35 -13.12 -9.84
C VAL A 117 -4.94 -14.45 -9.21
N GLU A 118 -5.80 -14.95 -8.32
CA GLU A 118 -6.18 -16.35 -8.42
C GLU A 118 -7.06 -16.48 -9.68
N ALA A 119 -6.46 -16.27 -10.85
CA ALA A 119 -6.85 -17.14 -11.94
C ALA A 119 -6.56 -18.53 -11.38
N PRO A 120 -7.48 -19.52 -11.48
CA PRO A 120 -7.04 -20.89 -11.32
C PRO A 120 -5.83 -20.97 -12.24
N VAL A 121 -4.67 -21.27 -11.65
CA VAL A 121 -3.51 -21.73 -12.41
C VAL A 121 -4.16 -22.63 -13.45
N PRO A 122 -4.15 -22.32 -14.76
CA PRO A 122 -4.59 -23.30 -15.73
C PRO A 122 -3.68 -24.43 -15.38
N GLU A 123 -4.26 -25.46 -14.76
CA GLU A 123 -3.53 -26.53 -14.14
C GLU A 123 -2.54 -26.90 -15.22
N VAL A 124 -1.27 -26.58 -14.97
CA VAL A 124 -0.22 -27.04 -15.84
C VAL A 124 -0.27 -28.50 -15.48
N GLU A 125 -1.18 -29.21 -16.14
CA GLU A 125 -1.10 -30.63 -16.34
C GLU A 125 0.34 -30.75 -16.79
N LYS A 126 1.20 -31.17 -15.86
CA LYS A 126 2.50 -31.73 -16.19
C LYS A 126 2.22 -32.49 -17.46
N PRO A 127 2.83 -32.14 -18.61
CA PRO A 127 2.75 -33.01 -19.76
C PRO A 127 3.08 -34.37 -19.20
N ARG A 128 2.09 -35.29 -19.18
CA ARG A 128 2.24 -36.60 -18.56
C ARG A 128 3.59 -37.07 -19.04
N GLU A 129 4.55 -37.12 -18.13
CA GLU A 129 5.84 -37.68 -18.41
C GLU A 129 5.50 -39.14 -18.59
N LYS A 130 5.22 -39.49 -19.84
CA LYS A 130 5.14 -40.87 -20.26
C LYS A 130 6.50 -41.37 -19.88
N GLU A 131 6.50 -42.17 -18.82
CA GLU A 131 7.59 -43.00 -18.34
C GLU A 131 7.91 -43.99 -19.47
N GLY A 132 8.42 -43.45 -20.57
CA GLY A 132 9.00 -44.16 -21.69
C GLY A 132 10.47 -44.21 -21.35
N ALA A 133 10.88 -45.35 -20.78
CA ALA A 133 12.26 -45.71 -20.47
C ALA A 133 13.27 -44.83 -21.21
N VAL A 134 13.88 -43.89 -20.49
CA VAL A 134 14.89 -42.98 -21.03
C VAL A 134 16.01 -43.86 -21.58
N ARG A 135 16.05 -43.99 -22.91
CA ARG A 135 17.16 -44.65 -23.59
C ARG A 135 18.42 -43.88 -23.21
N PRO A 136 19.53 -44.53 -22.81
CA PRO A 136 20.76 -43.81 -22.54
C PRO A 136 21.09 -42.95 -23.77
N PRO A 137 21.35 -41.64 -23.60
CA PRO A 137 21.55 -40.74 -24.72
C PRO A 137 22.70 -41.24 -25.56
N ARG A 138 22.50 -41.21 -26.88
CA ARG A 138 23.52 -41.62 -27.85
C ARG A 138 24.76 -40.74 -27.65
N PRO A 139 25.97 -41.25 -27.94
CA PRO A 139 27.21 -40.49 -27.71
C PRO A 139 27.19 -39.08 -28.30
N GLU A 140 26.65 -38.91 -29.50
CA GLU A 140 26.51 -37.61 -30.18
C GLU A 140 25.60 -36.63 -29.41
N GLU A 141 24.50 -37.14 -28.87
CA GLU A 141 23.53 -36.35 -28.10
C GLU A 141 24.11 -35.89 -26.76
N ARG A 142 25.05 -36.66 -26.19
CA ARG A 142 25.80 -36.26 -24.99
C ARG A 142 26.74 -35.10 -25.28
N GLU A 143 27.41 -35.09 -26.43
CA GLU A 143 28.31 -33.98 -26.80
C GLU A 143 27.55 -32.69 -27.05
N ASP A 144 26.37 -32.77 -27.67
CA ASP A 144 25.52 -31.59 -27.88
C ASP A 144 25.01 -31.00 -26.56
N ILE A 145 24.63 -31.85 -25.60
CA ILE A 145 24.24 -31.40 -24.25
C ILE A 145 25.43 -30.72 -23.55
N ILE A 146 26.62 -31.30 -23.62
CA ILE A 146 27.82 -30.72 -22.99
C ILE A 146 28.20 -29.39 -23.64
N ARG A 147 28.14 -29.29 -24.98
CA ARG A 147 28.41 -28.06 -25.72
C ARG A 147 27.41 -26.97 -25.38
N PHE A 148 26.13 -27.33 -25.24
CA PHE A 148 25.08 -26.40 -24.84
C PHE A 148 25.32 -25.89 -23.41
N GLU A 149 25.62 -26.78 -22.46
CA GLU A 149 25.93 -26.40 -21.07
C GLU A 149 27.18 -25.49 -21.00
N GLN A 150 28.20 -25.76 -21.81
CA GLN A 150 29.40 -24.91 -21.90
C GLN A 150 29.09 -23.54 -22.52
N PHE A 151 28.18 -23.48 -23.50
CA PHE A 151 27.70 -22.22 -24.07
C PHE A 151 26.94 -21.38 -23.04
N ILE A 152 26.01 -21.99 -22.29
CA ILE A 152 25.23 -21.32 -21.23
C ILE A 152 26.16 -20.80 -20.13
N ASN A 153 27.13 -21.62 -19.73
CA ASN A 153 28.08 -21.26 -18.69
C ASN A 153 29.26 -20.41 -19.21
N ARG A 154 29.23 -20.03 -20.49
CA ARG A 154 30.23 -19.18 -21.17
C ARG A 154 31.67 -19.64 -20.96
N ASN A 155 31.85 -20.96 -20.79
CA ASN A 155 33.13 -21.60 -20.53
C ASN A 155 33.65 -22.20 -21.84
N PHE A 156 34.34 -21.36 -22.62
CA PHE A 156 34.85 -21.71 -23.94
C PHE A 156 36.32 -22.12 -23.88
N ASP A 157 36.60 -23.26 -23.25
CA ASP A 157 37.94 -23.86 -23.26
C ASP A 157 38.13 -24.68 -24.53
N PHE A 158 38.54 -24.01 -25.62
CA PHE A 158 39.00 -24.66 -26.86
C PHE A 158 40.40 -24.13 -27.23
N PHE A 159 41.44 -24.78 -26.72
CA PHE A 159 42.80 -24.85 -27.27
C PHE A 159 43.44 -26.19 -26.88
#